data_AF-A0A829HID9-F1
#
_entry.id   AF-A0A829HID9-F1
#
_cell.length_a   1.000
_cell.length_b   1.000
_cell.length_c   1.000
_cell.angle_alpha   90.00
_cell.angle_beta   90.00
_cell.angle_gamma   90.00
#
_symmetry.space_group_name_H-M   'P 1'
#
loop_
_entity.id
_entity.type
_entity.pdbx_description
1 polymer ?
#
loop_
_entity_poly.entity_id
_entity_poly.type
_entity_poly.pdbx_seq_one_letter_code
_entity_poly.pdbx_strand_id
1 'polypeptide(L)'
;MWSVKAATIVAWFSIIVIAAAAVFSIYVLSIPCVPDRICEMPPVHLFFLLALIISVICNFIGIILSIIGLKKEEPIKKLAKEALRFNGKIIIFSFATAMFLLLILIA
;
A
#
# COMPACT_ATOMS: atom_id res chain seq x y z
N MET A 1 -21.69 9.03 -5.37
CA MET A 1 -20.55 9.12 -6.29
C MET A 1 -19.23 9.43 -5.57
N TRP A 2 -19.19 10.40 -4.65
CA TRP A 2 -17.97 10.78 -3.93
C TRP A 2 -17.26 9.62 -3.20
N SER A 3 -18.01 8.76 -2.50
CA SER A 3 -17.44 7.60 -1.78
C SER A 3 -16.68 6.62 -2.67
N VAL A 4 -17.19 6.35 -3.88
CA VAL A 4 -16.54 5.44 -4.83
C VAL A 4 -15.32 6.09 -5.47
N LYS A 5 -15.38 7.39 -5.80
CA LYS A 5 -14.21 8.14 -6.26
C LYS A 5 -13.11 8.16 -5.21
N ALA A 6 -13.46 8.41 -3.94
CA ALA A 6 -12.52 8.37 -2.83
C ALA A 6 -11.89 6.98 -2.68
N ALA A 7 -12.67 5.89 -2.76
CA ALA A 7 -12.16 4.53 -2.70
C ALA A 7 -11.16 4.21 -3.83
N THR A 8 -11.39 4.71 -5.03
CA THR A 8 -10.45 4.55 -6.15
C THR A 8 -9.18 5.40 -5.96
N ILE A 9 -9.32 6.65 -5.53
CA ILE A 9 -8.18 7.55 -5.26
C ILE A 9 -7.28 6.97 -4.18
N VAL A 10 -7.86 6.43 -3.11
CA VAL A 10 -7.13 5.81 -2.01
C VAL A 10 -6.30 4.62 -2.49
N ALA A 11 -6.87 3.76 -3.34
CA ALA A 11 -6.14 2.65 -3.92
C ALA A 11 -4.94 3.09 -4.78
N TRP A 12 -5.12 4.13 -5.62
CA TRP A 12 -4.01 4.70 -6.40
C TRP A 12 -2.94 5.35 -5.53
N PHE A 13 -3.35 6.06 -4.48
CA PHE A 13 -2.42 6.65 -3.52
C PHE A 13 -1.56 5.57 -2.85
N SER A 14 -2.14 4.45 -2.47
CA SER A 14 -1.39 3.32 -1.90
C SER A 14 -0.34 2.76 -2.85
N ILE A 15 -0.64 2.66 -4.15
CA ILE A 15 0.35 2.24 -5.16
C ILE A 15 1.52 3.22 -5.21
N ILE A 16 1.24 4.53 -5.23
CA ILE A 16 2.28 5.57 -5.27
C ILE A 16 3.16 5.49 -4.01
N VAL A 17 2.57 5.32 -2.83
CA VAL A 17 3.31 5.20 -1.56
C VAL A 17 4.23 3.97 -1.57
N ILE A 18 3.72 2.81 -2.00
CA ILE A 18 4.53 1.58 -2.10
C ILE A 18 5.66 1.74 -3.11
N ALA A 19 5.38 2.31 -4.29
CA ALA A 19 6.38 2.52 -5.34
C ALA A 19 7.49 3.48 -4.88
N ALA A 20 7.12 4.59 -4.24
CA ALA A 20 8.08 5.54 -3.67
C ALA A 20 8.95 4.88 -2.59
N ALA A 21 8.35 4.07 -1.72
CA ALA A 21 9.08 3.34 -0.68
C ALA A 21 10.03 2.29 -1.26
N ALA A 22 9.64 1.62 -2.36
CA ALA A 22 10.50 0.66 -3.05
C ALA A 22 11.70 1.34 -3.71
N VAL A 23 11.48 2.44 -4.43
CA VAL A 23 12.55 3.22 -5.09
C VAL A 23 13.52 3.79 -4.05
N PHE A 24 13.00 4.36 -2.96
CA PHE A 24 13.82 4.84 -1.85
C PHE A 24 14.65 3.71 -1.24
N SER A 25 14.05 2.54 -1.02
CA SER A 25 14.75 1.37 -0.49
C SER A 25 15.91 0.93 -1.39
N ILE A 26 15.70 0.85 -2.71
CA ILE A 26 16.73 0.50 -3.68
C ILE A 26 17.85 1.55 -3.68
N TYR A 27 17.49 2.84 -3.65
CA TYR A 27 18.45 3.93 -3.59
C TYR A 27 19.36 3.82 -2.36
N VAL A 28 18.79 3.65 -1.17
CA VAL A 28 19.58 3.54 0.07
C VAL A 28 20.49 2.30 0.04
N LEU A 29 19.99 1.15 -0.43
CA LEU A 29 20.78 -0.08 -0.53
C LEU A 29 21.91 -0.01 -1.58
N SER A 30 21.82 0.91 -2.55
CA SER A 30 22.83 1.09 -3.59
C SER A 30 24.02 1.96 -3.16
N ILE A 31 23.92 2.64 -2.02
CA ILE A 31 24.99 3.52 -1.50
C ILE A 31 25.97 2.69 -0.67
N PRO A 32 27.29 2.74 -0.94
CA PRO A 32 28.28 2.00 -0.17
C PRO A 32 28.33 2.48 1.28
N CYS A 33 28.24 1.55 2.24
CA CYS A 33 28.44 1.81 3.68
C CYS A 33 29.91 2.13 3.98
N VAL A 34 30.32 3.38 3.80
CA VAL A 34 31.61 3.93 4.27
C VAL A 34 31.35 5.36 4.77
N PRO A 35 32.18 5.91 5.67
CA PRO A 35 32.06 5.88 7.12
C PRO A 35 30.92 6.76 7.69
N ASP A 36 29.87 7.02 6.92
CA ASP A 36 28.73 7.84 7.34
C ASP A 36 27.59 6.97 7.88
N ARG A 37 27.03 7.40 9.01
CA ARG A 37 25.98 6.75 9.81
C ARG A 37 24.65 6.53 9.08
N ILE A 38 24.60 6.60 7.75
CA ILE A 38 23.42 6.30 6.93
C ILE A 38 23.03 4.82 7.07
N CYS A 39 23.98 3.94 7.41
CA CYS A 39 23.69 2.55 7.74
C CYS A 39 23.06 2.38 9.15
N GLU A 40 22.95 3.46 9.94
CA GLU A 40 22.16 3.54 11.19
C GLU A 40 20.76 4.16 10.98
N MET A 41 20.39 4.59 9.76
CA MET A 41 19.00 4.96 9.45
C MET A 41 18.08 3.80 9.82
N PRO A 42 16.82 4.07 10.26
CA PRO A 42 15.88 3.01 10.60
C PRO A 42 15.91 1.98 9.47
N PRO A 43 16.06 0.68 9.80
CA PRO A 43 16.37 -0.33 8.81
C PRO A 43 15.40 -0.15 7.66
N VAL A 44 15.90 0.02 6.43
CA VAL A 44 15.10 0.36 5.23
C VAL A 44 13.84 -0.52 5.13
N HIS A 45 13.97 -1.77 5.57
CA HIS A 45 12.88 -2.72 5.75
C HIS A 45 11.76 -2.23 6.68
N LEU A 46 12.05 -1.62 7.82
CA LEU A 46 11.07 -1.03 8.75
C LEU A 46 10.32 0.15 8.12
N PHE A 47 11.00 1.00 7.35
CA PHE A 47 10.36 2.07 6.59
C PHE A 47 9.40 1.49 5.53
N PHE A 48 9.86 0.49 4.79
CA PHE A 48 9.03 -0.20 3.81
C PHE A 48 7.84 -0.92 4.46
N LEU A 49 8.03 -1.55 5.62
CA LEU A 49 6.97 -2.17 6.41
C LEU A 49 5.93 -1.15 6.86
N LEU A 50 6.36 0.03 7.32
CA LEU A 50 5.45 1.11 7.71
C LEU A 50 4.60 1.58 6.52
N ALA A 51 5.21 1.73 5.33
CA ALA A 51 4.49 2.07 4.11
C ALA A 51 3.44 1.01 3.73
N LEU A 52 3.76 -0.28 3.91
CA LEU A 52 2.80 -1.38 3.71
C LEU A 52 1.65 -1.33 4.72
N ILE A 53 1.91 -1.04 6.00
CA ILE A 53 0.86 -0.89 7.02
C ILE A 53 -0.08 0.26 6.66
N ILE A 54 0.47 1.43 6.31
CA ILE A 54 -0.33 2.59 5.90
C ILE A 54 -1.17 2.24 4.66
N SER A 55 -0.58 1.57 3.67
CA SER A 55 -1.29 1.07 2.50
C SER A 55 -2.49 0.18 2.89
N VAL A 56 -2.28 -0.80 3.78
CA VAL A 56 -3.35 -1.70 4.23
C VAL A 56 -4.49 -0.92 4.90
N ILE A 57 -4.19 0.00 5.81
CA ILE A 57 -5.20 0.83 6.50
C ILE A 57 -6.00 1.66 5.50
N CYS A 58 -5.32 2.33 4.57
CA CYS A 58 -5.96 3.09 3.50
C CYS A 58 -6.90 2.22 2.66
N ASN A 59 -6.44 1.06 2.20
CA ASN A 59 -7.26 0.18 1.38
C ASN A 59 -8.43 -0.43 2.16
N PHE A 60 -8.30 -0.66 3.47
CA PHE A 60 -9.44 -1.05 4.32
C PHE A 60 -10.53 0.03 4.33
N ILE A 61 -10.15 1.30 4.46
CA ILE A 61 -11.09 2.42 4.35
C ILE A 61 -11.73 2.44 2.95
N GLY A 62 -10.94 2.23 1.90
CA GLY A 62 -11.43 2.12 0.52
C GLY A 62 -12.44 0.97 0.31
N ILE A 63 -12.23 -0.18 0.96
CA ILE A 63 -13.18 -1.30 0.98
C ILE A 63 -14.49 -0.88 1.65
N ILE A 64 -14.44 -0.27 2.84
CA ILE A 64 -15.65 0.18 3.56
C ILE A 64 -16.46 1.16 2.70
N LEU A 65 -15.79 2.14 2.08
CA LEU A 65 -16.41 3.10 1.17
C LEU A 65 -17.02 2.43 -0.07
N SER A 66 -16.37 1.40 -0.60
CA SER A 66 -16.86 0.61 -1.73
C SER A 66 -18.10 -0.21 -1.35
N ILE A 67 -18.15 -0.81 -0.15
CA ILE A 67 -19.32 -1.53 0.36
C ILE A 67 -20.53 -0.59 0.48
N ILE A 68 -20.32 0.65 0.95
CA ILE A 68 -21.38 1.67 0.97
C ILE A 68 -21.86 1.99 -0.47
N GLY A 69 -20.94 2.03 -1.43
CA GLY A 69 -21.26 2.22 -2.84
C GLY A 69 -22.08 1.09 -3.48
N LEU A 70 -21.90 -0.17 -3.01
CA LEU A 70 -22.61 -1.33 -3.54
C LEU A 70 -24.12 -1.33 -3.22
N LYS A 71 -24.55 -0.59 -2.20
CA LYS A 71 -25.97 -0.42 -1.84
C LYS A 71 -26.72 0.55 -2.76
N LYS A 72 -26.01 1.23 -3.67
CA LYS A 72 -26.60 2.22 -4.60
C LYS A 72 -27.00 1.55 -5.92
N GLU A 73 -27.81 2.23 -6.71
CA GLU A 73 -28.23 1.77 -8.03
C GLU A 73 -27.10 1.87 -9.08
N GLU A 74 -27.35 1.31 -10.26
CA GLU A 74 -26.46 1.51 -11.42
C GLU A 74 -26.44 2.99 -11.83
N PRO A 75 -25.29 3.53 -12.30
CA PRO A 75 -24.01 2.85 -12.59
C PRO A 75 -23.04 2.78 -11.39
N ILE A 76 -23.40 3.38 -10.24
CA ILE A 76 -22.53 3.55 -9.08
C ILE A 76 -22.12 2.19 -8.51
N LYS A 77 -23.02 1.22 -8.52
CA LYS A 77 -22.76 -0.17 -8.09
C LYS A 77 -21.61 -0.84 -8.85
N LYS A 78 -21.51 -0.63 -10.17
CA LYS A 78 -20.45 -1.22 -11.01
C LYS A 78 -19.09 -0.64 -10.63
N LEU A 79 -18.99 0.69 -10.53
CA LEU A 79 -17.78 1.39 -10.09
C LEU A 79 -17.35 0.98 -8.67
N ALA A 80 -18.32 0.82 -7.76
CA ALA A 80 -18.06 0.36 -6.40
C ALA A 80 -17.49 -1.07 -6.35
N LYS A 81 -17.98 -1.96 -7.22
CA LYS A 81 -17.47 -3.34 -7.33
C LYS A 81 -16.04 -3.38 -7.86
N GLU A 82 -15.72 -2.51 -8.81
CA GLU A 82 -14.36 -2.37 -9.34
C GLU A 82 -13.40 -1.81 -8.30
N ALA A 83 -13.78 -0.72 -7.62
CA ALA A 83 -13.01 -0.14 -6.51
C ALA A 83 -12.78 -1.17 -5.39
N LEU A 84 -13.80 -1.97 -5.04
CA LEU A 84 -13.68 -3.04 -4.04
C LEU A 84 -12.64 -4.09 -4.45
N ARG A 85 -12.68 -4.56 -5.70
CA ARG A 85 -11.72 -5.53 -6.23
C ARG A 85 -10.30 -4.95 -6.24
N PHE A 86 -10.16 -3.68 -6.60
CA PHE A 86 -8.87 -3.03 -6.69
C PHE A 86 -8.22 -2.86 -5.31
N ASN A 87 -8.95 -2.31 -4.33
CA ASN A 87 -8.48 -2.20 -2.94
C ASN A 87 -8.17 -3.59 -2.34
N GLY A 88 -8.99 -4.60 -2.62
CA GLY A 88 -8.76 -5.98 -2.17
C GLY A 88 -7.46 -6.58 -2.71
N LYS A 89 -7.14 -6.37 -4.00
CA LYS A 89 -5.86 -6.81 -4.58
C LYS A 89 -4.66 -6.15 -3.92
N ILE A 90 -4.75 -4.85 -3.61
CA ILE A 90 -3.65 -4.12 -2.97
C ILE A 90 -3.42 -4.61 -1.54
N ILE A 91 -4.47 -4.97 -0.79
CA ILE A 91 -4.33 -5.59 0.53
C ILE A 91 -3.60 -6.92 0.43
N ILE A 92 -4.02 -7.81 -0.50
CA ILE A 92 -3.36 -9.11 -0.69
C ILE A 92 -1.89 -8.92 -1.05
N PHE A 93 -1.60 -7.99 -1.98
CA PHE A 93 -0.24 -7.66 -2.36
C PHE A 93 0.58 -7.13 -1.18
N SER A 94 0.01 -6.20 -0.41
CA SER A 94 0.70 -5.59 0.74
C SER A 94 0.98 -6.64 1.83
N PHE A 95 0.04 -7.55 2.06
CA PHE A 95 0.20 -8.66 3.00
C PHE A 95 1.27 -9.67 2.55
N ALA A 96 1.22 -10.11 1.29
CA ALA A 96 2.23 -11.02 0.73
C ALA A 96 3.63 -10.40 0.78
N THR A 97 3.74 -9.10 0.47
CA THR A 97 5.00 -8.36 0.53
C THR A 97 5.50 -8.22 1.97
N ALA A 98 4.63 -7.93 2.94
CA ALA A 98 5.01 -7.85 4.34
C ALA A 98 5.49 -9.21 4.87
N MET A 99 4.82 -10.31 4.49
CA MET A 99 5.26 -11.67 4.85
C MET A 99 6.62 -12.00 4.25
N PHE A 100 6.85 -11.66 2.98
CA PHE A 100 8.15 -11.85 2.33
C PHE A 100 9.26 -11.03 3.01
N LEU A 101 8.96 -9.78 3.37
CA LEU A 101 9.88 -8.92 4.10
C LEU A 101 10.22 -9.48 5.49
N LEU A 102 9.23 -10.01 6.22
CA LEU A 102 9.43 -10.66 7.50
C LEU A 102 10.31 -11.91 7.38
N LEU A 103 10.12 -12.72 6.33
CA LEU A 103 10.97 -13.88 6.06
C LEU A 103 12.43 -13.46 5.83
N ILE A 104 12.68 -12.38 5.08
CA ILE A 104 14.03 -11.84 4.87
C ILE A 104 14.64 -11.33 6.18
N LEU A 105 13.85 -10.70 7.05
CA LEU A 105 14.34 -10.14 8.32
C LEU A 105 14.69 -11.21 9.37
N ILE A 106 14.10 -12.39 9.27
CA ILE A 106 14.28 -13.50 10.23
C ILE A 106 15.34 -14.50 9.73
N ALA A 107 15.65 -14.52 8.43
CA ALA A 107 16.65 -15.37 7.79
C ALA A 107 18.08 -14.83 7.95
#